data_AF-A0A1V5WA93-F1
#
_entry.id   AF-A0A1V5WA93-F1
#
_cell.length_a   1.000
_cell.length_b   1.000
_cell.length_c   1.000
_cell.angle_alpha   90.00
_cell.angle_beta   90.00
_cell.angle_gamma   90.00
#
_symmetry.space_group_name_H-M   'P 1'
#
loop_
_entity.id
_entity.type
_entity.pdbx_description
1 polymer ?
#
loop_
_entity_poly.entity_id
_entity_poly.type
_entity_poly.pdbx_seq_one_letter_code
_entity_poly.pdbx_strand_id
1 'polypeptide(L)'
;MSFAILILIFFLLYATLSKYDSLLRVIYMTMIVFALTFAFIAYGIFKLQYSESFSLLDTNINLIAFLHISAAWLLADLIVLSKIIKNYRTYVEVNSNFNQSEQAQE
;
A
#
# COMPACT_ATOMS: atom_id res chain seq x y z
N MET A 1 -5.04 -20.93 0.49
CA MET A 1 -5.62 -19.57 0.57
C MET A 1 -4.87 -18.65 1.54
N SER A 2 -4.42 -19.13 2.70
CA SER A 2 -3.70 -18.31 3.71
C SER A 2 -2.35 -17.74 3.23
N PHE A 3 -1.60 -18.46 2.39
CA PHE A 3 -0.25 -18.07 1.99
C PHE A 3 -0.17 -16.76 1.19
N ALA A 4 -1.08 -16.54 0.24
CA ALA A 4 -1.08 -15.34 -0.61
C ALA A 4 -1.35 -14.05 0.20
N ILE A 5 -2.26 -14.12 1.16
CA ILE A 5 -2.57 -13.00 2.06
C ILE A 5 -1.38 -12.70 2.98
N LEU A 6 -0.68 -13.75 3.41
CA LEU A 6 0.52 -13.62 4.24
C LEU A 6 1.66 -12.91 3.50
N ILE A 7 1.88 -13.24 2.22
CA ILE A 7 2.81 -12.53 1.34
C ILE A 7 2.42 -11.05 1.19
N LEU A 8 1.12 -10.77 0.99
CA LEU A 8 0.62 -9.40 0.85
C LEU A 8 0.89 -8.57 2.12
N ILE A 9 0.67 -9.15 3.30
CA ILE A 9 0.96 -8.50 4.58
C ILE A 9 2.46 -8.21 4.73
N PHE A 10 3.33 -9.19 4.42
CA PHE A 10 4.78 -8.97 4.45
C PHE A 10 5.23 -7.90 3.45
N PHE A 11 4.62 -7.85 2.27
CA PHE A 11 4.88 -6.81 1.28
C PHE A 11 4.47 -5.42 1.79
N LEU A 12 3.31 -5.27 2.42
CA LEU A 12 2.86 -4.00 3.01
C LEU A 12 3.74 -3.56 4.19
N LEU A 13 4.18 -4.52 5.01
CA LEU A 13 5.16 -4.25 6.08
C LEU A 13 6.49 -3.78 5.50
N TYR A 14 6.99 -4.44 4.46
CA TYR A 14 8.19 -4.00 3.76
C TYR A 14 8.03 -2.58 3.20
N ALA A 15 6.92 -2.31 2.51
CA ALA A 15 6.63 -0.97 1.97
C ALA A 15 6.61 0.10 3.09
N THR A 16 6.02 -0.19 4.25
CA THR A 16 5.94 0.79 5.35
C THR A 16 7.26 0.98 6.12
N LEU A 17 8.12 -0.03 6.17
CA LEU A 17 9.41 0.02 6.87
C LEU A 17 10.58 0.42 5.97
N SER A 18 10.40 0.38 4.65
CA SER A 18 11.46 0.74 3.70
C SER A 18 11.82 2.22 3.78
N LYS A 19 13.11 2.51 3.58
CA LYS A 19 13.62 3.87 3.44
C LYS A 19 13.51 4.28 1.97
N TYR A 20 12.89 5.42 1.73
CA TYR A 20 12.72 5.96 0.40
C TYR A 20 13.73 7.09 0.19
N ASP A 21 14.78 6.77 -0.55
CA ASP A 21 15.90 7.65 -0.91
C ASP A 21 15.60 8.56 -2.11
N SER A 22 14.57 8.23 -2.90
CA SER A 22 14.18 9.00 -4.08
C SER A 22 12.68 9.10 -4.24
N LEU A 23 12.24 10.24 -4.79
CA LEU A 23 10.83 10.51 -5.08
C LEU A 23 10.25 9.50 -6.09
N LEU A 24 11.07 9.04 -7.05
CA LEU A 24 10.67 8.00 -8.00
C LEU A 24 10.31 6.69 -7.29
N ARG A 25 11.09 6.24 -6.30
CA ARG A 25 10.77 5.03 -5.53
C ARG A 25 9.49 5.17 -4.73
N VAL A 26 9.21 6.36 -4.19
CA VAL A 26 7.92 6.67 -3.53
C VAL A 26 6.76 6.51 -4.50
N ILE A 27 6.85 7.12 -5.69
CA ILE A 27 5.81 7.02 -6.72
C ILE A 27 5.61 5.58 -7.15
N TYR A 28 6.68 4.85 -7.45
CA TYR A 28 6.60 3.45 -7.87
C TYR A 28 5.93 2.57 -6.82
N MET A 29 6.33 2.70 -5.55
CA MET A 29 5.77 1.85 -4.51
C MET A 29 4.31 2.21 -4.21
N THR A 30 3.96 3.49 -4.27
CA THR A 30 2.57 3.95 -4.20
C THR A 30 1.74 3.37 -5.34
N MET A 31 2.24 3.45 -6.58
CA MET A 31 1.55 2.88 -7.75
C MET A 31 1.33 1.37 -7.59
N ILE A 32 2.33 0.62 -7.10
CA ILE A 32 2.18 -0.83 -6.90
C ILE A 32 1.10 -1.14 -5.86
N VAL A 33 1.08 -0.44 -4.73
CA VAL A 33 0.06 -0.62 -3.68
C VAL A 33 -1.34 -0.36 -4.25
N PHE A 34 -1.56 0.78 -4.90
CA PHE A 34 -2.86 1.10 -5.49
C PHE A 34 -3.24 0.17 -6.65
N ALA A 35 -2.29 -0.25 -7.49
CA ALA A 35 -2.54 -1.18 -8.58
C ALA A 35 -3.01 -2.55 -8.07
N LEU A 36 -2.42 -3.05 -6.98
CA LEU A 36 -2.84 -4.29 -6.33
C LEU A 36 -4.27 -4.17 -5.79
N THR A 37 -4.58 -3.07 -5.11
CA THR A 37 -5.93 -2.82 -4.59
C THR A 37 -6.95 -2.67 -5.71
N PHE A 38 -6.62 -1.93 -6.77
CA PHE A 38 -7.50 -1.78 -7.93
C PHE A 38 -7.74 -3.11 -8.64
N ALA A 39 -6.69 -3.92 -8.84
CA ALA A 39 -6.82 -5.25 -9.42
C ALA A 39 -7.72 -6.16 -8.58
N PHE A 40 -7.60 -6.11 -7.24
CA PHE A 40 -8.44 -6.87 -6.33
C PHE A 40 -9.91 -6.43 -6.39
N ILE A 41 -10.17 -5.11 -6.37
CA ILE A 41 -11.51 -4.55 -6.47
C ILE A 41 -12.14 -4.91 -7.81
N ALA A 42 -11.43 -4.72 -8.91
CA ALA A 42 -11.90 -5.04 -10.25
C ALA A 42 -12.23 -6.53 -10.40
N TYR A 43 -11.36 -7.41 -9.90
CA TYR A 43 -11.61 -8.86 -9.89
C TYR A 43 -12.86 -9.22 -9.08
N GLY A 44 -13.02 -8.66 -7.88
CA GLY A 44 -14.17 -8.98 -7.04
C GLY A 44 -15.49 -8.45 -7.61
N ILE A 45 -15.51 -7.24 -8.19
CA ILE A 45 -16.68 -6.70 -8.89
C ILE A 45 -17.03 -7.58 -10.09
N PHE A 46 -16.04 -7.92 -10.92
CA PHE A 46 -16.25 -8.79 -12.08
C PHE A 46 -16.85 -10.13 -11.66
N LYS A 47 -16.32 -10.75 -10.60
CA LYS A 47 -16.84 -12.04 -10.09
C LYS A 47 -18.26 -11.93 -9.53
N LEU A 48 -18.54 -10.89 -8.76
CA LEU A 48 -19.87 -10.64 -8.17
C LEU A 48 -20.92 -10.22 -9.19
N GLN A 49 -20.51 -9.79 -10.39
CA GLN A 49 -21.43 -9.53 -11.50
C GLN A 49 -22.04 -10.83 -12.05
N TYR A 50 -21.33 -11.96 -11.97
CA TYR A 50 -21.78 -13.27 -12.48
C TYR A 50 -22.20 -14.23 -11.36
N SER A 51 -22.13 -13.85 -10.09
CA SER A 51 -22.44 -14.71 -8.95
C SER A 51 -22.92 -13.88 -7.75
N GLU A 52 -24.01 -14.31 -7.09
CA GLU A 52 -24.61 -13.56 -5.97
C GLU A 52 -23.69 -13.43 -4.74
N SER A 53 -22.76 -14.38 -4.58
CA SER A 53 -21.73 -14.34 -3.56
C SER A 53 -20.48 -15.10 -4.01
N PHE A 54 -19.35 -14.83 -3.36
CA PHE A 54 -18.18 -15.68 -3.50
C PHE A 54 -17.48 -15.89 -2.17
N SER A 55 -16.84 -17.05 -2.01
CA SER A 55 -16.04 -17.34 -0.82
C SER A 55 -14.71 -16.59 -0.86
N LEU A 56 -14.50 -15.76 0.16
CA LEU A 56 -13.24 -15.10 0.48
C LEU A 56 -12.90 -15.48 1.93
N LEU A 57 -11.72 -16.07 2.18
CA LEU A 57 -11.34 -16.51 3.53
C LEU A 57 -12.37 -17.46 4.18
N ASP A 58 -12.85 -18.44 3.42
CA ASP A 58 -13.90 -19.38 3.84
C ASP A 58 -15.21 -18.73 4.30
N THR A 59 -15.39 -17.45 3.99
CA THR A 59 -16.59 -16.66 4.30
C THR A 59 -17.29 -16.30 2.99
N ASN A 60 -18.58 -16.59 2.88
CA ASN A 60 -19.36 -16.16 1.71
C ASN A 60 -19.63 -14.66 1.81
N ILE A 61 -19.11 -13.91 0.83
CA ILE A 61 -19.21 -12.46 0.79
C ILE A 61 -20.18 -12.06 -0.31
N ASN A 62 -21.16 -11.24 0.03
CA ASN A 62 -22.06 -10.60 -0.92
C ASN A 62 -21.47 -9.27 -1.42
N LEU A 63 -22.08 -8.68 -2.45
CA LEU A 63 -21.59 -7.43 -3.05
C LEU A 63 -21.42 -6.29 -2.03
N ILE A 64 -22.38 -6.12 -1.13
CA ILE A 64 -22.37 -5.04 -0.13
C ILE A 64 -21.20 -5.20 0.84
N ALA A 65 -20.99 -6.40 1.37
CA ALA A 65 -19.88 -6.70 2.27
C ALA A 65 -18.53 -6.55 1.55
N PHE A 66 -18.45 -6.96 0.29
CA PHE A 66 -17.25 -6.79 -0.53
C PHE A 66 -16.88 -5.31 -0.71
N LEU A 67 -17.86 -4.43 -0.96
CA LEU A 67 -17.63 -2.99 -1.07
C LEU A 67 -17.14 -2.37 0.25
N HIS A 68 -17.68 -2.79 1.40
CA HIS A 68 -17.22 -2.31 2.71
C HIS A 68 -15.78 -2.74 3.00
N ILE A 69 -15.44 -3.99 2.73
CA ILE A 69 -14.07 -4.51 2.88
C ILE A 69 -13.12 -3.75 1.95
N SER A 70 -13.53 -3.52 0.71
CA SER A 70 -12.74 -2.75 -0.26
C SER A 70 -12.53 -1.30 0.19
N ALA A 71 -13.55 -0.65 0.75
CA ALA A 71 -13.45 0.70 1.30
C ALA A 71 -12.50 0.75 2.51
N ALA A 72 -12.59 -0.22 3.41
CA ALA A 72 -11.66 -0.35 4.54
C ALA A 72 -10.22 -0.58 4.07
N TRP A 73 -10.04 -1.36 3.00
CA TRP A 73 -8.72 -1.62 2.41
C TRP A 73 -8.11 -0.37 1.77
N LEU A 74 -8.90 0.41 1.03
CA LEU A 74 -8.48 1.71 0.48
C LEU A 74 -8.05 2.70 1.57
N LEU A 75 -8.76 2.72 2.71
CA LEU A 75 -8.34 3.53 3.86
C LEU A 75 -6.99 3.05 4.43
N ALA A 76 -6.76 1.74 4.49
CA ALA A 76 -5.46 1.20 4.90
C ALA A 76 -4.35 1.61 3.94
N ASP A 77 -4.59 1.59 2.63
CA ASP A 77 -3.62 2.04 1.62
C ASP A 77 -3.26 3.53 1.80
N LEU A 78 -4.24 4.38 2.14
CA LEU A 78 -3.98 5.79 2.43
C LEU A 78 -3.09 5.99 3.66
N ILE A 79 -3.24 5.15 4.68
CA ILE A 79 -2.36 5.14 5.86
C ILE A 79 -0.94 4.72 5.46
N VAL A 80 -0.81 3.68 4.63
CA VAL A 80 0.49 3.23 4.10
C VAL A 80 1.15 4.33 3.29
N LEU A 81 0.42 4.98 2.38
CA LEU A 81 0.91 6.12 1.60
C LEU A 81 1.40 7.26 2.49
N SER A 82 0.62 7.61 3.52
CA SER A 82 1.00 8.67 4.48
C SER A 82 2.32 8.34 5.18
N LYS A 83 2.54 7.07 5.54
CA LYS A 83 3.83 6.61 6.09
C LYS A 83 4.96 6.68 5.08
N ILE A 84 4.76 6.24 3.84
CA ILE A 84 5.78 6.30 2.78
C ILE A 84 6.24 7.76 2.57
N ILE A 85 5.29 8.70 2.47
CA ILE A 85 5.59 10.13 2.31
C ILE A 85 6.34 10.67 3.52
N LYS A 86 5.94 10.28 4.75
CA LYS A 86 6.63 10.70 5.97
C LYS A 86 8.07 10.20 6.00
N ASN A 87 8.31 8.92 5.67
CA ASN A 87 9.65 8.34 5.62
C ASN A 87 10.54 9.06 4.58
N TYR A 88 9.98 9.40 3.42
CA TYR A 88 10.69 10.18 2.40
C TYR A 88 11.05 11.58 2.90
N ARG A 89 10.12 12.31 3.53
CA ARG A 89 10.42 13.65 4.10
C ARG A 89 11.52 13.59 5.13
N THR A 90 11.47 12.62 6.05
CA THR A 90 12.53 12.42 7.06
C THR A 90 13.88 12.11 6.42
N TYR A 91 13.91 11.29 5.36
CA TYR A 91 15.16 11.03 4.63
C TYR A 91 15.74 12.32 4.02
N VAL A 92 14.91 13.11 3.33
CA VAL A 92 15.34 14.38 2.71
C VAL A 92 15.87 15.36 3.75
N GLU A 93 15.18 15.51 4.88
CA GLU A 93 15.54 16.42 5.97
C GLU A 93 16.89 16.05 6.62
N VAL A 94 17.11 14.76 6.91
CA VAL A 94 18.39 14.30 7.48
C VAL A 94 19.52 14.49 6.47
N ASN A 95 19.29 14.18 5.19
CA ASN A 95 20.33 14.29 4.17
C ASN A 95 20.66 15.75 3.80
N SER A 96 19.67 16.66 3.85
CA SER A 96 19.93 18.10 3.64
C SER A 96 20.74 18.71 4.78
N ASN A 97 20.47 18.31 6.02
CA ASN A 97 21.19 18.81 7.20
C ASN A 97 22.64 18.31 7.24
N PHE A 98 22.88 17.07 6.81
CA PHE A 98 24.23 16.51 6.70
C PHE A 98 25.09 17.29 5.69
N ASN A 99 24.58 17.53 4.49
CA ASN A 99 25.30 18.29 3.46
C ASN A 99 25.62 19.74 3.88
N GLN A 100 24.75 20.38 4.66
CA GLN A 100 25.01 21.72 5.19
C GLN A 100 26.13 21.73 6.25
N SER A 101 26.25 20.66 7.05
CA SER A 101 27.31 20.55 8.05
C SER A 101 28.69 20.29 7.44
N GLU A 102 28.78 19.54 6.33
CA GLU A 102 30.03 19.38 5.57
C GLU A 102 30.47 20.70 4.92
N GLN A 103 29.56 21.45 4.30
CA GLN A 103 29.87 22.74 3.69
C GLN A 103 30.27 23.83 4.71
N ALA A 104 29.89 23.69 5.98
CA ALA A 104 30.30 24.61 7.03
C ALA A 104 31.68 24.28 7.64
N GLN A 105 32.27 23.13 7.26
CA GLN A 105 33.58 22.67 7.72
C GLN A 105 34.71 22.84 6.69
N GLU A 106 34.37 23.18 5.43
CA GLU A 106 35.31 23.62 4.38
C GLU A 106 35.50 25.14 4.37
#